data_AF-A0A953C9V7-F1
#
_entry.id   AF-A0A953C9V7-F1
#
_cell.length_a   1.000
_cell.length_b   1.000
_cell.length_c   1.000
_cell.angle_alpha   90.00
_cell.angle_beta   90.00
_cell.angle_gamma   90.00
#
_symmetry.space_group_name_H-M   'P 1'
#
loop_
_entity.id
_entity.type
_entity.pdbx_description
1 polymer ?
#
loop_
_entity_poly.entity_id
_entity_poly.type
_entity_poly.pdbx_seq_one_letter_code
_entity_poly.pdbx_strand_id
1 'polypeptide(L)'
;MNLRRLAPWIFVLLIAAGFVVWNFYFDRAVRIDKDGRGIVVQDGDSFIIQQTTIRLDGIDAPELKQNCFSADGSIWRCGGEARNQLAKLLRKGDVKCEPRAKDVYGRTIAKCSARDVPDIAEEIVRLGWAINAADIGQGKYSAAEEEAKAAKRGIWQGAFERPKVYRLQHPREDAPKKN
;
A
#
# COMPACT_ATOMS: atom_id res chain seq x y z
N MET A 1 46.28 33.09 7.69
CA MET A 1 45.65 31.90 7.08
C MET A 1 44.44 32.38 6.29
N ASN A 2 44.43 32.20 4.96
CA ASN A 2 43.59 32.99 4.06
C ASN A 2 42.18 32.38 3.93
N LEU A 3 41.18 33.01 4.55
CA LEU A 3 39.80 32.51 4.68
C LEU A 3 39.15 32.13 3.32
N ARG A 4 39.60 32.80 2.25
CA ARG A 4 39.17 32.55 0.86
C ARG A 4 39.55 31.17 0.30
N ARG A 5 40.58 30.50 0.84
CA ARG A 5 40.98 29.15 0.39
C ARG A 5 40.17 28.01 1.03
N LEU A 6 39.45 28.29 2.12
CA LEU A 6 38.66 27.29 2.86
C LEU A 6 37.19 27.24 2.42
N ALA A 7 36.68 28.31 1.80
CA ALA A 7 35.29 28.42 1.35
C ALA A 7 34.81 27.29 0.40
N PRO A 8 35.59 26.82 -0.60
CA PRO A 8 35.15 25.73 -1.47
C PRO A 8 35.00 24.41 -0.70
N TRP A 9 35.91 24.14 0.22
CA TRP A 9 35.89 22.93 1.06
C TRP A 9 34.73 22.94 2.05
N ILE A 10 34.39 24.09 2.63
CA ILE A 10 33.20 24.25 3.49
C ILE A 10 31.93 23.95 2.69
N PHE A 11 31.82 24.45 1.46
CA PHE A 11 30.65 24.22 0.61
C PHE A 11 30.50 22.74 0.21
N VAL A 12 31.61 22.09 -0.15
CA VAL A 12 31.63 20.64 -0.44
C VAL A 12 31.25 19.82 0.79
N LEU A 13 31.75 20.18 1.97
CA LEU A 13 31.40 19.51 3.23
C LEU A 13 29.92 19.68 3.60
N LEU A 14 29.33 20.86 3.35
CA LEU A 14 27.90 21.09 3.58
C LEU A 14 27.01 20.29 2.62
N ILE A 15 27.39 20.19 1.34
CA ILE A 15 26.67 19.34 0.37
C ILE A 15 26.79 17.86 0.76
N ALA A 16 28.00 17.40 1.12
CA ALA A 16 28.22 16.03 1.55
C ALA A 16 27.42 15.70 2.82
N ALA A 17 27.42 16.59 3.82
CA ALA A 17 26.63 16.45 5.02
C ALA A 17 25.12 16.45 4.71
N GLY A 18 24.66 17.34 3.82
CA GLY A 18 23.27 17.36 3.35
C GLY A 18 22.87 16.08 2.63
N PHE A 19 23.76 15.49 1.81
CA PHE A 19 23.53 14.22 1.12
C PHE A 19 23.50 13.03 2.10
N VAL A 20 24.37 13.04 3.11
CA VAL A 20 24.37 12.03 4.19
C VAL A 20 23.09 12.13 5.02
N VAL A 21 22.69 13.34 5.41
CA VAL A 21 21.44 13.58 6.13
C VAL A 21 20.24 13.17 5.28
N TRP A 22 20.20 13.54 4.00
CA TRP A 22 19.15 13.12 3.07
C TRP A 22 19.07 11.59 3.01
N ASN A 23 20.18 10.89 2.73
CA ASN A 23 20.21 9.42 2.70
C ASN A 23 19.73 8.81 4.02
N PHE A 24 20.11 9.38 5.15
CA PHE A 24 19.69 8.90 6.47
C PHE A 24 18.18 9.07 6.72
N TYR A 25 17.58 10.16 6.22
CA TYR A 25 16.13 10.39 6.29
C TYR A 25 15.36 9.55 5.27
N PHE A 26 15.93 9.25 4.10
CA PHE A 26 15.24 8.51 3.03
C PHE A 26 15.40 6.99 3.13
N ASP A 27 16.52 6.46 3.65
CA ASP A 27 16.83 5.02 3.64
C ASP A 27 16.18 4.22 4.79
N ARG A 28 15.11 4.75 5.42
CA ARG A 28 14.22 3.92 6.25
C ARG A 28 13.26 3.09 5.40
N ALA A 29 13.79 2.39 4.40
CA ALA A 29 13.06 1.26 3.85
C ALA A 29 12.91 0.25 4.98
N VAL A 30 11.67 0.02 5.44
CA VAL A 30 11.40 -1.00 6.46
C VAL A 30 11.75 -2.34 5.82
N ARG A 31 12.91 -2.91 6.19
CA ARG A 31 13.38 -4.22 5.71
C ARG A 31 13.01 -5.28 6.75
N ILE A 32 12.33 -6.34 6.32
CA ILE A 32 11.97 -7.48 7.19
C ILE A 32 12.63 -8.76 6.72
N ASP A 33 12.94 -9.58 7.72
CA ASP A 33 13.58 -10.89 7.67
C ASP A 33 13.01 -11.81 6.57
N LYS A 34 13.85 -12.71 6.07
CA LYS A 34 13.74 -13.50 4.83
C LYS A 34 12.47 -14.33 4.68
N ASP A 35 11.69 -14.46 5.75
CA ASP A 35 10.53 -15.35 5.87
C ASP A 35 9.19 -14.60 6.03
N GLY A 36 9.17 -13.26 6.07
CA GLY A 36 7.95 -12.47 6.29
C GLY A 36 7.34 -12.61 7.70
N ARG A 37 8.10 -13.19 8.65
CA ARG A 37 7.71 -13.34 10.06
C ARG A 37 7.47 -11.95 10.67
N GLY A 38 6.32 -11.78 11.34
CA GLY A 38 5.94 -10.54 12.01
C GLY A 38 5.03 -9.60 11.21
N ILE A 39 4.52 -10.04 10.05
CA ILE A 39 3.48 -9.31 9.30
C ILE A 39 2.08 -9.81 9.70
N VAL A 40 1.19 -8.90 10.05
CA VAL A 40 -0.23 -9.18 10.33
C VAL A 40 -1.10 -8.43 9.33
N VAL A 41 -1.76 -9.16 8.43
CA VAL A 41 -2.61 -8.55 7.39
C VAL A 41 -3.99 -8.24 7.95
N GLN A 42 -4.43 -6.99 7.82
CA GLN A 42 -5.70 -6.51 8.37
C GLN A 42 -6.85 -6.68 7.38
N ASP A 43 -6.67 -6.19 6.15
CA ASP A 43 -7.62 -6.24 5.04
C ASP A 43 -6.88 -6.36 3.69
N GLY A 44 -7.52 -6.02 2.57
CA GLY A 44 -6.95 -6.15 1.23
C GLY A 44 -5.93 -5.08 0.84
N ASP A 45 -5.73 -4.02 1.63
CA ASP A 45 -4.77 -2.95 1.34
C ASP A 45 -3.93 -2.52 2.55
N SER A 46 -4.13 -3.13 3.72
CA SER A 46 -3.40 -2.79 4.94
C SER A 46 -2.88 -3.97 5.74
N PHE A 47 -1.73 -3.76 6.38
CA PHE A 47 -1.05 -4.75 7.21
C PHE A 47 -0.15 -4.06 8.25
N ILE A 48 0.18 -4.78 9.32
CA ILE A 48 1.10 -4.33 10.37
C ILE A 48 2.45 -4.99 10.15
N ILE A 49 3.52 -4.20 10.23
CA ILE A 49 4.91 -4.64 10.13
C ILE A 49 5.76 -3.84 11.12
N GLN A 50 6.53 -4.51 12.01
CA GLN A 50 7.34 -3.83 13.04
C GLN A 50 6.54 -2.73 13.80
N GLN A 51 5.35 -3.07 14.30
CA GLN A 51 4.44 -2.14 15.00
C GLN A 51 3.94 -0.94 14.18
N THR A 52 4.26 -0.89 12.88
CA THR A 52 3.79 0.15 11.97
C THR A 52 2.63 -0.40 11.14
N THR A 53 1.49 0.27 11.20
CA THR A 53 0.38 -0.01 10.28
C THR A 53 0.67 0.64 8.93
N ILE A 54 0.78 -0.20 7.90
CA ILE A 54 0.97 0.17 6.51
C ILE A 54 -0.38 0.14 5.79
N ARG A 55 -0.64 1.16 4.97
CA ARG A 55 -1.62 1.15 3.90
C ARG A 55 -0.89 1.24 2.57
N LEU A 56 -1.21 0.35 1.65
CA LEU A 56 -0.67 0.37 0.30
C LEU A 56 -1.10 1.66 -0.42
N ASP A 57 -0.13 2.30 -1.06
CA ASP A 57 -0.32 3.55 -1.77
C ASP A 57 -1.08 3.34 -3.09
N GLY A 58 -2.08 4.18 -3.35
CA GLY A 58 -2.75 4.29 -4.65
C GLY A 58 -3.80 3.24 -5.01
N ILE A 59 -4.22 2.42 -4.05
CA ILE A 59 -5.27 1.39 -4.24
C ILE A 59 -6.38 1.55 -3.20
N ASP A 60 -7.52 0.93 -3.49
CA ASP A 60 -8.64 0.79 -2.57
C ASP A 60 -9.14 -0.66 -2.62
N ALA A 61 -9.02 -1.41 -1.52
CA ALA A 61 -9.45 -2.82 -1.49
C ALA A 61 -10.81 -2.99 -0.80
N PRO A 62 -11.56 -4.06 -1.10
CA PRO A 62 -12.78 -4.39 -0.36
C PRO A 62 -12.52 -4.45 1.14
N GLU A 63 -13.40 -3.84 1.94
CA GLU A 63 -13.29 -3.88 3.40
C GLU A 63 -13.40 -5.32 3.90
N LEU A 64 -12.75 -5.68 5.01
CA LEU A 64 -12.66 -7.06 5.50
C LEU A 64 -14.01 -7.81 5.59
N LYS A 65 -15.09 -7.11 5.93
CA LYS A 65 -16.45 -7.65 6.08
C LYS A 65 -17.32 -7.50 4.82
N GLN A 66 -16.80 -6.90 3.77
CA GLN A 66 -17.51 -6.67 2.52
C GLN A 66 -17.75 -7.97 1.75
N ASN A 67 -18.96 -8.10 1.24
CA ASN A 67 -19.37 -9.17 0.33
C ASN A 67 -19.49 -8.64 -1.10
N CYS A 68 -19.28 -9.54 -2.07
CA CYS A 68 -19.41 -9.26 -3.50
C CYS A 68 -20.25 -10.35 -4.17
N PHE A 69 -20.61 -10.15 -5.44
CA PHE A 69 -21.31 -11.13 -6.25
C PHE A 69 -20.36 -11.84 -7.21
N SER A 70 -20.54 -13.13 -7.38
CA SER A 70 -19.87 -13.93 -8.41
C SER A 70 -20.55 -13.77 -9.77
N ALA A 71 -19.95 -14.37 -10.81
CA ALA A 71 -20.52 -14.36 -12.16
C ALA A 71 -21.93 -15.00 -12.23
N ASP A 72 -22.21 -15.97 -11.36
CA ASP A 72 -23.50 -16.64 -11.23
C ASP A 72 -24.47 -15.93 -10.27
N GLY A 73 -24.08 -14.77 -9.72
CA GLY A 73 -24.86 -14.01 -8.75
C GLY A 73 -24.76 -14.52 -7.30
N SER A 74 -23.95 -15.55 -7.02
CA SER A 74 -23.73 -15.99 -5.64
C SER A 74 -22.97 -14.95 -4.82
N ILE A 75 -23.34 -14.80 -3.54
CA ILE A 75 -22.68 -13.88 -2.61
C ILE A 75 -21.44 -14.56 -2.01
N TRP A 76 -20.32 -13.86 -1.96
CA TRP A 76 -19.08 -14.35 -1.37
C TRP A 76 -18.30 -13.25 -0.63
N ARG A 77 -17.42 -13.67 0.30
CA ARG A 77 -16.68 -12.80 1.22
C ARG A 77 -15.43 -12.19 0.57
N CYS A 78 -15.62 -11.31 -0.40
CA CYS A 78 -14.51 -10.73 -1.16
C CYS A 78 -13.51 -9.94 -0.31
N GLY A 79 -13.93 -9.29 0.77
CA GLY A 79 -12.99 -8.66 1.71
C GLY A 79 -12.02 -9.62 2.37
N GLY A 80 -12.52 -10.80 2.76
CA GLY A 80 -11.70 -11.86 3.34
C GLY A 80 -10.71 -12.44 2.33
N GLU A 81 -11.16 -12.65 1.09
CA GLU A 81 -10.29 -13.14 0.02
C GLU A 81 -9.23 -12.12 -0.39
N ALA A 82 -9.58 -10.84 -0.52
CA ALA A 82 -8.60 -9.79 -0.81
C ALA A 82 -7.47 -9.76 0.24
N ARG A 83 -7.82 -9.83 1.54
CA ARG A 83 -6.84 -9.98 2.63
C ARG A 83 -5.96 -11.23 2.46
N ASN A 84 -6.57 -12.37 2.13
CA ASN A 84 -5.84 -13.63 1.94
C ASN A 84 -4.84 -13.54 0.78
N GLN A 85 -5.18 -12.81 -0.28
CA GLN A 85 -4.32 -12.63 -1.45
C GLN A 85 -3.17 -11.67 -1.16
N LEU A 86 -3.42 -10.57 -0.44
CA LEU A 86 -2.36 -9.73 0.10
C LEU A 86 -1.39 -10.53 0.98
N ALA A 87 -1.91 -11.39 1.86
CA ALA A 87 -1.08 -12.25 2.69
C ALA A 87 -0.20 -13.22 1.87
N LYS A 88 -0.70 -13.75 0.74
CA LYS A 88 0.10 -14.59 -0.17
C LYS A 88 1.26 -13.83 -0.79
N LEU A 89 1.02 -12.58 -1.24
CA LEU A 89 2.08 -11.73 -1.80
C LEU A 89 3.15 -11.41 -0.75
N LEU A 90 2.73 -11.03 0.46
CA LEU A 90 3.65 -10.67 1.56
C LEU A 90 4.46 -11.87 2.08
N ARG A 91 3.90 -13.09 2.01
CA ARG A 91 4.59 -14.34 2.40
C ARG A 91 5.69 -14.78 1.45
N LYS A 92 5.85 -14.14 0.27
CA LYS A 92 6.99 -14.41 -0.63
C LYS A 92 8.35 -13.99 -0.01
N GLY A 93 8.33 -13.19 1.05
CA GLY A 93 9.52 -12.80 1.81
C GLY A 93 10.15 -11.48 1.34
N ASP A 94 11.12 -11.00 2.11
CA ASP A 94 11.89 -9.76 1.87
C ASP A 94 11.02 -8.52 1.59
N VAL A 95 9.97 -8.33 2.39
CA VAL A 95 9.08 -7.17 2.25
C VAL A 95 9.83 -5.88 2.55
N LYS A 96 9.79 -4.93 1.61
CA LYS A 96 10.36 -3.60 1.72
C LYS A 96 9.31 -2.56 1.43
N CYS A 97 9.11 -1.63 2.36
CA CYS A 97 8.17 -0.52 2.19
C CYS A 97 8.88 0.82 2.23
N GLU A 98 8.60 1.65 1.23
CA GLU A 98 9.03 3.04 1.11
C GLU A 98 7.88 3.96 1.55
N PRO A 99 7.99 4.61 2.72
CA PRO A 99 6.98 5.54 3.21
C PRO A 99 6.81 6.73 2.26
N ARG A 100 5.56 7.14 2.04
CA ARG A 100 5.20 8.27 1.18
C ARG A 100 4.46 9.36 1.95
N ALA A 101 3.56 8.96 2.85
CA ALA A 101 2.74 9.89 3.64
C ALA A 101 2.17 9.20 4.89
N LYS A 102 1.42 9.96 5.67
CA LYS A 102 0.56 9.48 6.76
C LYS A 102 -0.89 9.80 6.41
N ASP A 103 -1.80 8.87 6.64
CA ASP A 103 -3.24 9.15 6.55
C ASP A 103 -3.81 9.71 7.86
N VAL A 104 -5.08 10.11 7.83
CA VAL A 104 -5.78 10.71 8.98
C VAL A 104 -5.95 9.75 10.16
N TYR A 105 -5.74 8.45 9.95
CA TYR A 105 -5.78 7.40 10.98
C TYR A 105 -4.37 7.11 11.54
N GLY A 106 -3.34 7.84 11.09
CA GLY A 106 -1.96 7.63 11.50
C GLY A 106 -1.25 6.46 10.79
N ARG A 107 -1.91 5.79 9.83
CA ARG A 107 -1.30 4.71 9.04
C ARG A 107 -0.26 5.28 8.08
N THR A 108 0.84 4.56 7.91
CA THR A 108 1.86 4.90 6.91
C THR A 108 1.36 4.50 5.54
N ILE A 109 1.17 5.47 4.65
CA ILE A 109 0.95 5.20 3.22
C ILE A 109 2.31 4.89 2.61
N ALA A 110 2.47 3.72 1.99
CA ALA A 110 3.74 3.28 1.45
C ALA A 110 3.62 2.52 0.14
N LYS A 111 4.66 2.64 -0.70
CA LYS A 111 4.90 1.72 -1.82
C LYS A 111 5.69 0.53 -1.27
N CYS A 112 5.20 -0.68 -1.47
CA CYS A 112 5.83 -1.88 -0.94
C CYS A 112 6.16 -2.89 -2.05
N SER A 113 7.24 -3.64 -1.83
CA SER A 113 7.72 -4.73 -2.66
C SER A 113 7.94 -5.98 -1.81
N ALA A 114 7.94 -7.15 -2.44
CA ALA A 114 8.34 -8.42 -1.86
C ALA A 114 9.20 -9.18 -2.88
N ARG A 115 9.71 -10.34 -2.51
CA ARG A 115 10.44 -11.23 -3.44
C ARG A 115 9.61 -11.48 -4.71
N ASP A 116 10.23 -11.20 -5.85
CA ASP A 116 9.64 -11.32 -7.20
C ASP A 116 8.35 -10.51 -7.44
N VAL A 117 8.04 -9.56 -6.54
CA VAL A 117 6.88 -8.66 -6.64
C VAL A 117 7.37 -7.23 -6.42
N PRO A 118 7.78 -6.52 -7.48
CA PRO A 118 8.38 -5.19 -7.36
C PRO A 118 7.39 -4.12 -6.89
N ASP A 119 6.09 -4.31 -7.12
CA ASP A 119 5.02 -3.43 -6.62
C ASP A 119 3.82 -4.29 -6.19
N ILE A 120 3.61 -4.40 -4.87
CA ILE A 120 2.51 -5.20 -4.30
C ILE A 120 1.16 -4.57 -4.61
N ALA A 121 1.08 -3.24 -4.63
CA ALA A 121 -0.17 -2.52 -4.89
C ALA A 121 -0.60 -2.67 -6.35
N GLU A 122 0.36 -2.67 -7.28
CA GLU A 122 0.08 -3.00 -8.68
C GLU A 122 -0.38 -4.45 -8.84
N GLU A 123 0.34 -5.39 -8.22
CA GLU A 123 0.06 -6.83 -8.37
C GLU A 123 -1.31 -7.21 -7.80
N ILE A 124 -1.70 -6.66 -6.64
CA ILE A 124 -3.01 -6.94 -6.05
C ILE A 124 -4.16 -6.37 -6.89
N VAL A 125 -3.95 -5.23 -7.56
CA VAL A 125 -4.91 -4.67 -8.54
C VAL A 125 -4.96 -5.54 -9.79
N ARG A 126 -3.82 -5.96 -10.34
CA ARG A 126 -3.72 -6.83 -11.52
C ARG A 126 -4.41 -8.17 -11.31
N LEU A 127 -4.35 -8.71 -10.09
CA LEU A 127 -5.04 -9.93 -9.68
C LEU A 127 -6.53 -9.72 -9.39
N GLY A 128 -7.02 -8.47 -9.40
CA GLY A 128 -8.43 -8.12 -9.22
C GLY A 128 -8.90 -8.10 -7.76
N TRP A 129 -8.01 -7.89 -6.80
CA TRP A 129 -8.33 -7.88 -5.36
C TRP A 129 -8.39 -6.47 -4.75
N ALA A 130 -8.10 -5.44 -5.55
CA ALA A 130 -8.27 -4.04 -5.21
C ALA A 130 -8.61 -3.24 -6.48
N ILE A 131 -9.17 -2.05 -6.29
CA ILE A 131 -9.40 -1.08 -7.37
C ILE A 131 -8.31 0.00 -7.37
N ASN A 132 -8.10 0.63 -8.51
CA ASN A 132 -7.25 1.79 -8.65
C ASN A 132 -7.95 3.01 -8.03
N ALA A 133 -7.34 3.65 -7.02
CA ALA A 133 -7.93 4.75 -6.25
C ALA A 133 -7.96 6.10 -6.99
N ALA A 134 -8.30 6.09 -8.29
CA ALA A 134 -8.33 7.28 -9.14
C ALA A 134 -9.39 8.30 -8.71
N ASP A 135 -10.50 7.84 -8.14
CA ASP A 135 -11.63 8.68 -7.71
C ASP A 135 -11.30 9.60 -6.52
N ILE A 136 -10.17 9.36 -5.84
CA ILE A 136 -9.63 10.21 -4.78
C ILE A 136 -8.27 10.82 -5.14
N GLY A 137 -7.90 10.78 -6.42
CA GLY A 137 -6.64 11.35 -6.93
C GLY A 137 -5.38 10.58 -6.51
N GLN A 138 -5.52 9.35 -6.02
CA GLN A 138 -4.39 8.51 -5.57
C GLN A 138 -4.03 7.40 -6.55
N GLY A 139 -4.87 7.17 -7.56
CA GLY A 139 -4.72 6.06 -8.50
C GLY A 139 -3.42 6.10 -9.32
N LYS A 140 -2.73 4.97 -9.37
CA LYS A 140 -1.45 4.75 -10.09
C LYS A 140 -1.47 3.54 -11.02
N TYR A 141 -2.54 2.74 -10.98
CA TYR A 141 -2.57 1.37 -11.48
C TYR A 141 -3.72 1.11 -12.46
N SER A 142 -4.05 2.11 -13.30
CA SER A 142 -5.16 1.99 -14.27
C SER A 142 -4.97 0.83 -15.24
N ALA A 143 -3.76 0.65 -15.79
CA ALA A 143 -3.47 -0.44 -16.72
C ALA A 143 -3.68 -1.83 -16.08
N ALA A 144 -3.21 -2.01 -14.84
CA ALA A 144 -3.41 -3.26 -14.09
C ALA A 144 -4.89 -3.51 -13.79
N GLU A 145 -5.65 -2.44 -13.48
CA GLU A 145 -7.09 -2.55 -13.24
C GLU A 145 -7.85 -2.94 -14.50
N GLU A 146 -7.51 -2.35 -15.66
CA GLU A 146 -8.12 -2.70 -16.95
C GLU A 146 -7.81 -4.15 -17.34
N GLU A 147 -6.60 -4.65 -17.07
CA GLU A 147 -6.26 -6.05 -17.27
C GLU A 147 -7.14 -6.98 -16.40
N ALA A 148 -7.30 -6.64 -15.12
CA ALA A 148 -8.12 -7.41 -14.18
C ALA A 148 -9.61 -7.41 -14.58
N LYS A 149 -10.14 -6.26 -15.04
CA LYS A 149 -11.49 -6.12 -15.60
C LYS A 149 -11.69 -6.99 -16.83
N ALA A 150 -10.80 -6.88 -17.81
CA ALA A 150 -10.89 -7.62 -19.07
C ALA A 150 -10.84 -9.14 -18.83
N ALA A 151 -9.99 -9.58 -17.90
CA ALA A 151 -9.86 -10.97 -17.51
C ALA A 151 -10.86 -11.45 -16.45
N LYS A 152 -11.78 -10.58 -15.99
CA LYS A 152 -12.80 -10.88 -14.95
C LYS A 152 -12.20 -11.50 -13.67
N ARG A 153 -11.04 -10.99 -13.23
CA ARG A 153 -10.32 -11.53 -12.06
C ARG A 153 -10.88 -10.98 -10.75
N GLY A 154 -10.89 -11.81 -9.71
CA GLY A 154 -11.23 -11.40 -8.35
C GLY A 154 -12.60 -10.73 -8.28
N ILE A 155 -12.66 -9.51 -7.75
CA ILE A 155 -13.92 -8.76 -7.62
C ILE A 155 -14.58 -8.42 -8.97
N TRP A 156 -13.82 -8.44 -10.06
CA TRP A 156 -14.32 -8.17 -11.41
C TRP A 156 -15.07 -9.35 -12.04
N GLN A 157 -15.17 -10.49 -11.36
CA GLN A 157 -15.93 -11.65 -11.82
C GLN A 157 -17.45 -11.40 -11.80
N GLY A 158 -17.92 -10.43 -11.02
CA GLY A 158 -19.34 -10.10 -10.88
C GLY A 158 -19.53 -8.67 -10.35
N ALA A 159 -20.75 -8.37 -9.91
CA ALA A 159 -21.06 -7.06 -9.35
C ALA A 159 -20.45 -6.90 -7.94
N PHE A 160 -20.04 -5.68 -7.61
CA PHE A 160 -19.61 -5.33 -6.26
C PHE A 160 -19.84 -3.84 -5.99
N GLU A 161 -20.08 -3.50 -4.73
CA GLU A 161 -20.08 -2.12 -4.28
C GLU A 161 -18.64 -1.61 -4.17
N ARG A 162 -18.35 -0.38 -4.60
CA ARG A 162 -17.00 0.17 -4.43
C ARG A 162 -16.63 0.29 -2.94
N PRO A 163 -15.39 -0.02 -2.52
CA PRO A 163 -15.04 -0.07 -1.10
C PRO A 163 -15.28 1.25 -0.35
N LYS A 164 -15.01 2.39 -1.01
CA LYS A 164 -15.37 3.72 -0.49
C LYS A 164 -16.86 3.88 -0.18
N VAL A 165 -17.75 3.37 -1.03
CA VAL A 165 -19.20 3.45 -0.80
C VAL A 165 -19.58 2.54 0.36
N TYR A 166 -19.02 1.33 0.40
CA TYR A 166 -19.24 0.39 1.50
C TYR A 166 -18.85 1.00 2.86
N ARG A 167 -17.71 1.69 2.96
CA ARG A 167 -17.29 2.40 4.19
C ARG A 167 -18.25 3.50 4.64
N LEU A 168 -18.92 4.19 3.72
CA LEU A 168 -19.87 5.25 4.07
C LEU A 168 -21.11 4.65 4.75
N GLN A 169 -21.51 3.45 4.34
CA GLN A 169 -22.64 2.71 4.92
C GLN A 169 -22.24 1.90 6.16
N HIS A 170 -20.95 1.55 6.28
CA HIS A 170 -20.38 0.77 7.38
C HIS A 170 -19.18 1.52 8.00
N PRO A 171 -19.42 2.64 8.72
CA PRO A 171 -18.34 3.44 9.29
C PRO A 171 -17.48 2.61 10.23
N ARG A 172 -16.17 2.83 10.18
CA ARG A 172 -15.26 2.20 11.15
C ARG A 172 -15.50 2.78 12.54
N GLU A 173 -15.41 1.94 13.56
CA GLU A 173 -15.55 2.36 14.97
C GLU A 173 -14.46 3.36 15.39
N ASP A 174 -13.28 3.27 14.77
CA ASP A 174 -12.13 4.15 14.98
C ASP A 174 -12.08 5.36 14.03
N ALA A 175 -13.19 5.65 13.33
CA ALA A 175 -13.27 6.82 12.46
C ALA A 175 -12.99 8.12 13.24
N PRO A 176 -12.05 8.98 12.77
CA PRO A 176 -11.81 10.26 13.41
C PRO A 176 -13.12 11.06 13.41
N LYS A 177 -13.52 11.56 14.58
CA LYS A 177 -14.72 12.38 14.71
C LYS A 177 -14.55 13.62 13.83
N LYS A 178 -15.54 13.89 12.98
CA LYS A 178 -15.63 15.17 12.28
C LYS A 178 -15.92 16.23 13.32
N ASN A 179 -14.92 17.08 13.60
CA ASN A 179 -15.14 18.33 14.31
C ASN A 179 -15.80 19.34 13.38
#